data_AF-A0A2S7MZV4-F1
#
_entry.id   AF-A0A2S7MZV4-F1
#
_cell.length_a   1.000
_cell.length_b   1.000
_cell.length_c   1.000
_cell.angle_alpha   90.00
_cell.angle_beta   90.00
_cell.angle_gamma   90.00
#
_symmetry.space_group_name_H-M   'P 1'
#
loop_
_entity.id
_entity.type
_entity.pdbx_description
1 polymer ?
#
loop_
_entity_poly.entity_id
_entity_poly.type
_entity_poly.pdbx_seq_one_letter_code
_entity_poly.pdbx_strand_id
1 'polypeptide(L)' 'MKTEQSQFVFYLIESSAIKQFFLLDMLTGTGLYYLCKFCSSSILIGMIGSVVGVEGIRRAGFMIRNLASR' A
#
# COMPACT_ATOMS: atom_id res chain seq x y z
N MET A 1 12.65 17.09 39.89
CA MET A 1 11.62 17.35 38.87
C MET A 1 12.28 17.11 37.51
N LYS A 2 11.95 16.02 36.80
CA LYS A 2 12.64 15.59 35.58
C LYS A 2 11.88 16.14 34.37
N THR A 3 12.39 17.22 33.78
CA THR A 3 11.79 17.85 32.61
C THR A 3 12.12 17.01 31.37
N GLU A 4 11.17 16.19 30.92
CA GLU A 4 11.30 15.46 29.66
C GLU A 4 11.22 16.46 28.51
N GLN A 5 12.38 16.83 27.97
CA GLN A 5 12.45 17.64 26.77
C GLN A 5 12.14 16.74 25.57
N SER A 6 10.89 16.80 25.12
CA SER A 6 10.43 16.13 23.90
C SER A 6 11.19 16.70 22.71
N GLN A 7 12.26 16.03 22.28
CA GLN A 7 13.01 16.40 21.08
C GLN A 7 12.12 16.15 19.85
N PHE A 8 11.59 17.23 19.27
CA PHE A 8 10.89 17.17 18.00
C PHE A 8 11.91 17.08 16.86
N VAL A 9 11.99 15.89 16.25
CA VAL A 9 12.86 15.65 15.09
C VAL A 9 12.06 15.92 13.81
N PHE A 10 12.40 16.99 13.10
CA PHE A 10 11.81 17.30 11.80
C PHE A 10 12.61 16.60 10.69
N TYR A 11 12.00 15.59 10.07
CA TYR A 11 12.54 14.96 8.87
C TYR A 11 12.05 15.73 7.64
N LEU A 12 12.98 16.41 6.96
CA LEU A 12 12.73 17.05 5.68
C LEU A 12 12.82 15.97 4.60
N ILE A 13 11.66 15.50 4.14
CA ILE A 13 11.55 14.54 3.04
C ILE A 13 11.28 15.33 1.76
N GLU A 14 11.97 15.02 0.68
CA GLU A 14 11.65 15.60 -0.62
C GLU A 14 10.19 15.32 -0.99
N SER A 15 9.44 16.39 -1.28
CA SER A 15 8.05 16.26 -1.70
C SER A 15 7.89 15.41 -2.97
N SER A 16 8.92 15.35 -3.82
CA SER A 16 8.97 14.52 -5.02
C SER A 16 8.86 13.02 -4.68
N ALA A 17 9.58 12.56 -3.65
CA ALA A 17 9.57 11.16 -3.24
C ALA A 17 8.17 10.74 -2.71
N ILE A 18 7.53 11.59 -1.93
CA ILE A 18 6.16 11.35 -1.43
C ILE A 18 5.16 11.31 -2.60
N LYS A 19 5.29 12.23 -3.57
CA LYS A 19 4.44 12.25 -4.76
C LYS A 19 4.57 10.98 -5.59
N GLN A 20 5.79 10.49 -5.82
CA GLN A 20 6.00 9.23 -6.55
C GLN A 20 5.41 8.03 -5.83
N PHE A 21 5.60 7.94 -4.51
CA PHE A 21 5.02 6.87 -3.71
C PHE A 21 3.49 6.87 -3.77
N PHE A 22 2.88 8.05 -3.62
CA PHE A 22 1.44 8.22 -3.73
C PHE A 22 0.90 7.87 -5.13
N LEU A 23 1.60 8.30 -6.18
CA LEU A 23 1.26 7.96 -7.56
C LEU A 23 1.30 6.44 -7.81
N LEU A 24 2.32 5.74 -7.31
CA LEU A 24 2.44 4.29 -7.43
C LEU A 24 1.29 3.57 -6.70
N ASP A 25 0.95 4.01 -5.50
CA ASP A 25 -0.15 3.42 -4.71
C ASP A 25 -1.49 3.61 -5.44
N MET A 26 -1.72 4.82 -5.97
CA MET A 26 -2.93 5.13 -6.72
C MET A 26 -3.02 4.34 -8.04
N LEU A 27 -1.91 4.22 -8.78
CA LEU A 27 -1.83 3.42 -10.00
C LEU A 27 -2.08 1.94 -9.73
N THR A 28 -1.52 1.42 -8.64
CA THR A 28 -1.67 0.01 -8.25
C THR A 28 -3.12 -0.30 -7.90
N GLY A 29 -3.76 0.53 -7.05
CA GLY A 29 -5.16 0.34 -6.67
C GLY A 29 -6.13 0.49 -7.83
N THR A 30 -5.89 1.45 -8.72
CA THR A 30 -6.73 1.71 -9.90
C THR A 30 -6.53 0.63 -10.98
N GLY A 31 -5.29 0.19 -11.19
CA GLY A 31 -4.96 -0.92 -12.09
C GLY A 31 -5.65 -2.22 -11.67
N LEU A 32 -5.58 -2.55 -10.38
CA LEU A 32 -6.31 -3.69 -9.79
C LEU A 32 -7.82 -3.57 -9.97
N TYR A 33 -8.39 -2.38 -9.73
CA TYR A 33 -9.82 -2.14 -9.93
C TYR A 33 -10.25 -2.41 -11.38
N TYR A 34 -9.51 -1.90 -12.37
CA TYR A 34 -9.84 -2.10 -13.77
C TYR A 34 -9.66 -3.55 -14.22
N LEU A 35 -8.63 -4.25 -13.73
CA LEU A 35 -8.44 -5.69 -14.00
C LEU A 35 -9.61 -6.52 -13.47
N CYS A 36 -10.02 -6.29 -12.21
CA CYS A 36 -11.17 -6.97 -11.63
C CYS A 36 -12.49 -6.58 -12.33
N LYS A 37 -12.65 -5.30 -12.70
CA LYS A 37 -13.83 -4.83 -13.45
C LYS A 37 -13.88 -5.41 -14.86
N PHE A 38 -12.75 -5.61 -15.52
CA PHE A 38 -12.67 -6.24 -16.84
C PHE A 38 -13.17 -7.70 -16.79
N CYS A 39 -12.79 -8.45 -15.75
CA CYS A 39 -13.24 -9.83 -15.58
C CYS A 39 -14.72 -9.95 -15.20
N SER A 40 -15.30 -8.94 -14.52
CA SER A 40 -16.60 -9.10 -13.87
C SER A 40 -17.70 -8.17 -14.38
N SER A 41 -17.37 -7.13 -15.15
CA SER A 41 -18.28 -6.05 -15.60
C SER A 41 -19.11 -5.39 -14.48
N SER A 42 -18.79 -5.66 -13.21
CA SER A 42 -19.51 -5.19 -12.04
C SER A 42 -18.60 -4.33 -11.16
N ILE A 43 -19.10 -3.13 -10.82
CA ILE A 43 -18.39 -2.13 -10.01
C ILE A 43 -18.12 -2.66 -8.59
N LEU A 44 -19.04 -3.44 -8.02
CA LEU A 44 -18.91 -4.03 -6.69
C LEU A 44 -17.78 -5.06 -6.62
N ILE A 45 -17.68 -5.92 -7.64
CA ILE A 45 -16.64 -6.96 -7.71
C ILE A 45 -15.28 -6.32 -7.99
N GLY A 46 -15.24 -5.22 -8.76
CA GLY A 46 -14.02 -4.41 -8.92
C GLY A 46 -13.50 -3.82 -7.60
N MET A 47 -14.40 -3.31 -6.74
CA MET A 47 -14.01 -2.78 -5.42
C MET A 47 -13.53 -3.89 -4.47
N ILE A 48 -14.29 -4.98 -4.34
CA ILE A 48 -13.91 -6.11 -3.48
C ILE A 48 -12.60 -6.73 -3.96
N GLY A 49 -12.45 -6.90 -5.27
CA GLY A 49 -11.23 -7.44 -5.88
C GLY A 49 -10.00 -6.55 -5.67
N SER A 50 -10.14 -5.23 -5.68
CA SER A 50 -9.03 -4.31 -5.40
C SER A 50 -8.58 -4.41 -3.93
N VAL A 51 -9.52 -4.43 -2.98
CA VAL A 51 -9.22 -4.60 -1.54
C VAL A 51 -8.56 -5.96 -1.28
N VAL A 52 -9.18 -7.05 -1.72
CA VAL A 52 -8.66 -8.41 -1.55
C VAL A 52 -7.33 -8.60 -2.27
N GLY A 53 -7.14 -7.99 -3.44
CA GLY A 53 -5.89 -8.03 -4.20
C GLY A 53 -4.73 -7.36 -3.45
N VAL A 54 -4.94 -6.18 -2.89
CA VAL A 54 -3.92 -5.46 -2.09
C VAL A 54 -3.59 -6.22 -0.82
N GLU A 55 -4.60 -6.69 -0.07
CA GLU A 55 -4.38 -7.53 1.11
C GLU A 55 -3.66 -8.84 0.76
N GLY A 56 -4.02 -9.45 -0.37
CA GLY A 56 -3.46 -10.69 -0.89
C GLY A 56 -1.98 -10.56 -1.21
N ILE A 57 -1.58 -9.52 -1.94
CA ILE A 57 -0.16 -9.23 -2.26
C ILE A 57 0.63 -9.00 -0.97
N ARG A 58 0.06 -8.26 -0.01
CA ARG A 58 0.69 -7.98 1.28
C ARG A 58 0.91 -9.24 2.11
N ARG A 59 -0.10 -10.14 2.17
CA ARG A 59 0.01 -11.43 2.86
C ARG A 59 0.97 -12.40 2.16
N ALA A 60 0.92 -12.47 0.83
CA ALA A 60 1.82 -13.33 0.06
C ALA A 60 3.28 -12.91 0.23
N GLY A 61 3.59 -11.60 0.15
CA GLY A 61 4.93 -11.08 0.41
C GLY A 61 5.42 -11.38 1.82
N PHE A 62 4.56 -11.24 2.83
CA PHE A 62 4.89 -11.63 4.20
C PHE A 62 5.20 -13.13 4.33
N MET A 63 4.39 -13.98 3.68
CA MET A 63 4.55 -15.44 3.73
C MET A 63 5.83 -15.92 3.03
N ILE A 64 6.16 -15.33 1.87
CA ILE A 64 7.40 -15.62 1.14
C ILE A 64 8.62 -15.21 1.97
N ARG A 65 8.58 -14.04 2.61
CA ARG A 65 9.69 -13.56 3.45
C ARG A 65 9.95 -14.46 4.66
N ASN A 66 8.88 -15.03 5.24
CA ASN A 66 8.97 -15.95 6.37
C ASN A 66 9.46 -17.35 5.97
N LEU A 67 9.27 -17.72 4.70
CA LEU A 67 9.80 -18.97 4.13
C LEU A 67 11.28 -18.86 3.79
N ALA A 68 11.72 -17.69 3.29
CA ALA A 68 13.11 -17.42 2.94
C ALA A 68 14.03 -17.19 4.16
N SER A 69 13.48 -17.03 5.38
CA SER A 69 14.27 -16.89 6.63
C SER A 69 14.34 -18.19 7.45
N ARG A 70 13.97 -19.33 6.85
CA ARG A 70 14.25 -20.67 7.38
C ARG A 70 15.44 -21.29 6.67
#